data_AF-A0AAV8XYL5-F1
#
_entry.id   AF-A0AAV8XYL5-F1
#
_cell.length_a   1.000
_cell.length_b   1.000
_cell.length_c   1.000
_cell.angle_alpha   90.00
_cell.angle_beta   90.00
_cell.angle_gamma   90.00
#
_symmetry.space_group_name_H-M   'P 1'
#
loop_
_entity.id
_entity.type
_entity.pdbx_description
1 polymer ?
#
loop_
_entity_poly.entity_id
_entity_poly.type
_entity_poly.pdbx_seq_one_letter_code
_entity_poly.pdbx_strand_id
1 'polypeptide(L)'
;MDFEGNRKMELVQLGSGFMQLLGDMIRKCGSSVTTYFEIYRPRSLRLSFDSIIKRSNTPFVLGLRKSSCRKTFPMQGFKLKGQMVYCQESDSLLFIGSPLVDGLEGLTGSGLFYI
;
A
#
# COMPACT_ATOMS: atom_id res chain seq x y z
N MET A 1 0.91 9.60 -0.76
CA MET A 1 0.39 8.49 0.06
C MET A 1 1.55 7.57 0.36
N ASP A 2 1.78 7.28 1.62
CA ASP A 2 2.99 6.64 2.08
C ASP A 2 2.71 5.75 3.29
N PHE A 3 3.46 4.66 3.42
CA PHE A 3 3.40 3.79 4.59
C PHE A 3 4.77 3.21 4.87
N GLU A 4 5.01 2.86 6.12
CA GLU A 4 6.22 2.21 6.56
C GLU A 4 5.90 0.80 7.09
N GLY A 5 6.65 -0.19 6.62
CA GLY A 5 6.55 -1.58 7.05
C GLY A 5 7.86 -2.07 7.65
N ASN A 6 7.79 -2.78 8.78
CA ASN A 6 8.96 -3.41 9.38
C ASN A 6 9.42 -4.66 8.60
N ARG A 7 10.53 -5.28 9.03
CA ARG A 7 11.07 -6.53 8.45
C ARG A 7 10.05 -7.69 8.39
N LYS A 8 9.08 -7.73 9.30
CA LYS A 8 8.01 -8.74 9.33
C LYS A 8 6.85 -8.42 8.39
N MET A 9 6.95 -7.36 7.58
CA MET A 9 5.87 -6.85 6.74
C MET A 9 4.64 -6.42 7.54
N GLU A 10 4.86 -5.83 8.72
CA GLU A 10 3.82 -5.19 9.53
C GLU A 10 3.91 -3.67 9.37
N LEU A 11 2.77 -3.05 9.14
CA LEU A 11 2.60 -1.60 9.07
C LEU A 11 2.92 -0.98 10.43
N VAL A 12 3.96 -0.16 10.47
CA VAL A 12 4.38 0.60 11.65
C VAL A 12 3.93 2.05 11.58
N GLN A 13 3.92 2.63 10.37
CA GLN A 13 3.43 3.99 10.13
C GLN A 13 2.61 4.04 8.85
N LEU A 14 1.65 4.97 8.83
CA LEU A 14 0.78 5.24 7.69
C LEU A 14 0.63 6.75 7.57
N GLY A 15 0.88 7.26 6.37
CA GLY A 15 0.56 8.63 6.02
C GLY A 15 -0.95 8.89 6.17
N SER A 16 -1.30 10.16 6.39
CA SER A 16 -2.67 10.62 6.67
C SER A 16 -3.70 10.08 5.67
N GLY A 17 -3.35 10.00 4.38
CA GLY A 17 -4.21 9.43 3.34
C GLY A 17 -4.54 7.96 3.58
N PHE A 18 -3.56 7.11 3.93
CA PHE A 18 -3.85 5.72 4.26
C PHE A 18 -4.49 5.56 5.63
N MET A 19 -4.20 6.44 6.60
CA MET A 19 -4.87 6.41 7.90
C MET A 19 -6.38 6.62 7.76
N GLN A 20 -6.80 7.54 6.91
CA GLN A 20 -8.23 7.78 6.64
C GLN A 20 -8.89 6.59 5.91
N LEU A 21 -8.14 5.88 5.06
CA LEU A 21 -8.68 4.79 4.23
C LEU A 21 -8.63 3.41 4.91
N LEU A 22 -7.55 3.13 5.64
CA LEU A 22 -7.21 1.80 6.18
C LEU A 22 -7.18 1.77 7.71
N GLY A 23 -7.15 2.91 8.41
CA GLY A 23 -6.92 2.98 9.86
C GLY A 23 -7.89 2.12 10.67
N ASP A 24 -9.19 2.19 10.36
CA ASP A 24 -10.22 1.35 11.01
C ASP A 24 -10.05 -0.14 10.73
N MET A 25 -9.55 -0.49 9.54
CA MET A 25 -9.34 -1.89 9.21
C MET A 25 -8.12 -2.47 9.89
N ILE A 26 -7.07 -1.68 10.07
CA ILE A 26 -5.84 -2.11 10.74
C ILE A 26 -6.11 -2.45 12.21
N ARG A 27 -6.98 -1.65 12.85
CA ARG A 27 -7.49 -1.96 14.19
C ARG A 27 -8.27 -3.28 14.27
N LYS A 28 -8.90 -3.73 13.18
CA LYS A 28 -9.76 -4.92 13.15
C LYS A 28 -9.08 -6.18 12.59
N CYS A 29 -8.18 -6.06 11.63
CA CYS A 29 -7.56 -7.19 10.92
C CYS A 29 -6.05 -7.34 11.18
N GLY A 30 -5.48 -6.48 12.03
CA GLY A 30 -4.05 -6.41 12.29
C GLY A 30 -3.29 -5.53 11.29
N SER A 31 -1.99 -5.44 11.48
CA SER A 31 -1.10 -4.52 10.76
C SER A 31 -0.36 -5.15 9.58
N SER A 32 -0.64 -6.41 9.22
CA SER A 32 0.08 -7.08 8.12
C SER A 32 -0.13 -6.38 6.77
N VAL A 33 0.95 -5.95 6.12
CA VAL A 33 0.93 -5.28 4.80
C VAL A 33 0.27 -6.20 3.76
N THR A 34 0.52 -7.51 3.82
CA THR A 34 -0.04 -8.52 2.89
C THR A 34 -1.56 -8.66 2.96
N THR A 35 -2.19 -8.20 4.05
CA THR A 35 -3.64 -8.18 4.22
C THR A 35 -4.29 -7.11 3.35
N TYR A 36 -3.61 -5.98 3.16
CA TYR A 36 -4.14 -4.78 2.50
C TYR A 36 -3.58 -4.54 1.11
N PHE A 37 -2.34 -4.97 0.86
CA PHE A 37 -1.63 -4.66 -0.36
C PHE A 37 -1.17 -5.92 -1.07
N GLU A 38 -1.22 -5.88 -2.40
CA GLU A 38 -0.63 -6.87 -3.29
C GLU A 38 0.27 -6.19 -4.33
N ILE A 39 1.30 -6.89 -4.81
CA ILE A 39 2.24 -6.35 -5.80
C ILE A 39 1.74 -6.70 -7.20
N TYR A 40 1.36 -5.70 -7.98
CA TYR A 40 1.05 -5.85 -9.41
C TYR A 40 2.30 -5.77 -10.27
N ARG A 41 3.26 -4.91 -9.90
CA ARG A 41 4.56 -4.83 -10.56
C ARG A 41 5.69 -4.65 -9.56
N PRO A 42 6.81 -5.37 -9.75
CA PRO A 42 7.07 -6.35 -10.82
C PRO A 42 6.29 -7.69 -10.64
N ARG A 43 5.79 -8.30 -11.74
CA ARG A 43 4.79 -9.39 -11.77
C ARG A 43 5.20 -10.75 -11.18
N SER A 44 6.40 -10.87 -10.62
CA SER A 44 6.93 -12.13 -10.06
C SER A 44 7.50 -11.95 -8.65
N LEU A 45 7.19 -10.83 -8.00
CA LEU A 45 7.75 -10.48 -6.70
C LEU A 45 6.73 -10.75 -5.60
N ARG A 46 7.11 -11.58 -4.64
CA ARG A 46 6.31 -11.79 -3.42
C ARG A 46 6.48 -10.58 -2.52
N LEU A 47 5.39 -10.16 -1.88
CA LEU A 47 5.40 -9.06 -0.91
C LEU A 47 6.12 -9.51 0.37
N SER A 48 7.45 -9.44 0.31
CA SER A 48 8.40 -9.83 1.35
C SER A 48 9.53 -8.82 1.38
N PHE A 49 9.99 -8.51 2.59
CA PHE A 49 10.99 -7.48 2.85
C PHE A 49 12.27 -7.67 2.02
N ASP A 50 12.86 -8.87 2.06
CA ASP A 50 14.10 -9.20 1.35
C ASP A 50 13.94 -9.08 -0.18
N SER A 51 12.78 -9.48 -0.71
CA SER A 51 12.48 -9.38 -2.14
C SER A 51 12.35 -7.92 -2.59
N ILE A 52 11.74 -7.08 -1.76
CA ILE A 52 11.54 -5.65 -2.06
C ILE A 52 12.87 -4.90 -1.99
N ILE A 53 13.69 -5.12 -0.96
CA ILE A 53 15.00 -4.46 -0.84
C ILE A 53 15.89 -4.74 -2.05
N LYS A 54 15.92 -5.99 -2.51
CA LYS A 54 16.69 -6.40 -3.71
C LYS A 54 16.28 -5.66 -4.99
N ARG A 55 15.11 -4.99 -5.00
CA ARG A 55 14.56 -4.27 -6.16
C ARG A 55 14.11 -2.85 -5.82
N SER A 56 14.64 -2.26 -4.74
CA SER A 56 14.33 -0.90 -4.30
C SER A 56 14.62 0.17 -5.36
N ASN A 57 15.51 -0.15 -6.31
CA ASN A 57 15.85 0.67 -7.48
C ASN A 57 14.78 0.66 -8.59
N THR A 58 13.68 -0.08 -8.45
CA THR A 58 12.60 -0.13 -9.46
C THR A 58 11.28 0.40 -8.91
N PRO A 59 10.44 1.06 -9.72
CA PRO A 59 9.12 1.49 -9.28
C PRO A 59 8.21 0.28 -9.08
N PHE A 60 7.46 0.31 -7.98
CA PHE A 60 6.46 -0.69 -7.64
C PHE A 60 5.07 -0.20 -7.98
N VAL A 61 4.21 -1.13 -8.40
CA VAL A 61 2.77 -0.90 -8.47
C VAL A 61 2.10 -1.82 -7.47
N LEU A 62 1.50 -1.23 -6.45
CA LEU A 62 0.70 -1.92 -5.44
C LEU A 62 -0.77 -1.81 -5.79
N GLY A 63 -1.54 -2.85 -5.54
CA GLY A 63 -2.99 -2.80 -5.55
C GLY A 63 -3.53 -2.98 -4.14
N LEU A 64 -4.67 -2.34 -3.87
CA LEU A 64 -5.41 -2.59 -2.65
C LEU A 64 -6.16 -3.92 -2.75
N ARG A 65 -5.83 -4.85 -1.86
CA ARG A 65 -6.45 -6.16 -1.76
C ARG A 65 -7.72 -6.06 -0.91
N LYS A 66 -8.76 -6.78 -1.31
CA LYS A 66 -9.98 -6.92 -0.50
C LYS A 66 -9.66 -7.74 0.75
N SER A 67 -9.62 -7.08 1.90
CA SER A 67 -9.50 -7.77 3.19
C SER A 67 -10.83 -8.43 3.57
N SER A 68 -10.76 -9.65 4.11
CA SER A 68 -11.92 -10.44 4.56
C SER A 68 -12.77 -9.73 5.62
N CYS A 69 -12.20 -8.77 6.32
CA CYS A 69 -12.87 -8.06 7.41
C CYS A 69 -13.97 -7.09 6.98
N ARG A 70 -14.01 -6.69 5.69
CA ARG A 70 -15.01 -5.74 5.21
C ARG A 70 -15.57 -6.22 3.87
N LYS A 71 -16.87 -6.54 3.86
CA LYS A 71 -17.59 -7.06 2.68
C LYS A 71 -17.58 -6.07 1.50
N THR A 72 -17.60 -4.78 1.79
CA THR A 72 -17.58 -3.67 0.83
C THR A 72 -16.31 -2.83 1.02
N PHE A 73 -15.41 -2.92 0.04
CA PHE A 73 -14.25 -2.04 -0.06
C PHE A 73 -14.48 -1.13 -1.26
N PRO A 74 -14.76 0.18 -1.06
CA PRO A 74 -15.10 1.08 -2.17
C PRO A 74 -13.90 1.36 -3.10
N MET A 75 -12.71 0.84 -2.79
CA MET A 75 -11.47 0.99 -3.56
C MET A 75 -10.97 -0.31 -4.20
N GLN A 76 -11.86 -1.30 -4.39
CA GLN A 76 -11.50 -2.51 -5.14
C GLN A 76 -11.06 -2.12 -6.56
N GLY A 77 -9.80 -2.37 -6.91
CA GLY A 77 -9.20 -1.96 -8.19
C GLY A 77 -8.26 -0.75 -8.11
N PHE A 78 -8.18 -0.08 -6.96
CA PHE A 78 -7.27 1.04 -6.78
C PHE A 78 -5.81 0.57 -6.76
N LYS A 79 -5.01 1.19 -7.63
CA LYS A 79 -3.58 0.92 -7.77
C LYS A 79 -2.80 2.13 -7.32
N LEU A 80 -1.60 1.89 -6.80
CA LEU A 80 -0.67 2.89 -6.31
C LEU A 80 0.65 2.64 -6.99
N LYS A 81 1.20 3.65 -7.64
CA LYS A 81 2.53 3.60 -8.22
C LYS A 81 3.47 4.40 -7.33
N GLY A 82 4.60 3.80 -6.97
CA GLY A 82 5.54 4.42 -6.06
C GLY A 82 6.89 3.72 -6.03
N GLN A 83 7.73 4.14 -5.09
CA GLN A 83 9.02 3.51 -4.83
C GLN A 83 9.04 2.95 -3.42
N MET A 84 9.84 1.90 -3.23
CA MET A 84 10.14 1.31 -1.93
C MET A 84 11.55 1.73 -1.56
N VAL A 85 11.69 2.45 -0.45
CA VAL A 85 12.95 2.94 0.09
C VAL A 85 13.28 2.13 1.34
N TYR A 86 14.50 1.61 1.42
CA TYR A 86 14.97 0.91 2.61
C TYR A 86 15.61 1.90 3.58
N CYS A 87 15.03 1.99 4.77
CA CYS A 87 15.52 2.82 5.86
C CYS A 87 16.41 1.96 6.77
N GLN A 88 17.73 2.06 6.61
CA GLN A 88 18.69 1.25 7.37
C GLN A 88 18.64 1.49 8.88
N GLU A 89 18.39 2.72 9.31
CA GLU A 89 18.36 3.10 10.73
C GLU A 89 17.24 2.40 11.50
N SER A 90 16.08 2.25 10.88
CA SER A 90 14.88 1.68 11.50
C SER A 90 14.61 0.23 11.07
N ASP A 91 15.47 -0.31 10.21
CA ASP A 91 15.32 -1.61 9.56
C ASP A 91 13.93 -1.83 8.95
N SER A 92 13.46 -0.82 8.22
CA SER A 92 12.10 -0.72 7.69
C SER A 92 12.07 -0.35 6.21
N LEU A 93 10.93 -0.63 5.57
CA LEU A 93 10.64 -0.25 4.19
C LEU A 93 9.59 0.86 4.17
N LEU A 94 9.97 1.99 3.60
CA LEU A 94 9.07 3.10 3.34
C LEU A 94 8.58 3.04 1.89
N PHE A 95 7.28 2.88 1.71
CA PHE A 95 6.65 3.07 0.41
C PHE A 95 6.22 4.53 0.26
N ILE A 96 6.62 5.16 -0.83
CA ILE A 96 6.16 6.51 -1.19
C ILE A 96 5.57 6.45 -2.59
N GLY A 97 4.28 6.78 -2.71
CA GLY A 97 3.60 6.69 -3.98
C GLY A 97 2.38 7.59 -4.12
N SER A 98 1.86 7.59 -5.33
CA SER A 98 0.63 8.27 -5.69
C SER A 98 -0.37 7.27 -6.25
N PRO A 99 -1.67 7.54 -6.10
CA PRO A 99 -2.68 6.74 -6.75
C PRO A 99 -2.49 6.73 -8.26
N LEU A 100 -2.58 5.54 -8.85
CA LEU A 100 -2.48 5.29 -10.27
C LEU A 100 -3.90 5.31 -10.85
N VAL A 101 -4.27 6.44 -11.44
CA VAL A 101 -5.55 6.61 -12.14
C VAL A 101 -5.43 5.96 -13.51
N ASP A 102 -5.88 4.72 -13.64
CA ASP A 102 -6.12 4.12 -14.95
C ASP A 102 -7.44 4.70 -15.48
N GLY A 103 -7.37 5.39 -16.62
CA GLY A 103 -8.32 6.42 -17.06
C GLY A 103 -9.76 5.99 -17.39
N LEU A 104 -10.26 4.86 -16.87
CA LEU A 104 -11.61 4.38 -17.20
C LEU A 104 -12.50 3.93 -16.03
N GLU A 105 -12.00 3.67 -14.81
CA GLU A 105 -12.89 3.24 -13.70
C GLU A 105 -12.53 3.79 -12.31
N GLY A 106 -11.54 4.70 -12.21
CA GLY A 106 -11.07 5.24 -10.91
C GLY A 106 -11.73 6.54 -10.44
N LEU A 107 -12.69 7.09 -11.19
CA LEU A 107 -13.23 8.44 -11.01
C LEU A 107 -14.71 8.50 -10.58
N THR A 108 -15.22 7.45 -9.96
CA THR A 108 -16.54 7.50 -9.31
C THR A 108 -16.41 7.16 -7.83
N GLY A 109 -16.19 8.16 -6.98
CA GLY A 109 -16.54 8.03 -5.56
C GLY A 109 -15.47 8.34 -4.52
N SER A 110 -14.39 9.06 -4.85
CA SER A 110 -13.55 9.66 -3.80
C SER A 110 -13.24 11.10 -4.17
N GLY A 111 -14.15 11.98 -3.75
CA GLY A 111 -13.90 13.41 -3.69
C GLY A 111 -12.74 13.71 -2.74
N LEU A 112 -11.53 13.52 -3.23
CA LEU A 112 -10.33 14.15 -2.69
C LEU A 112 -10.36 15.61 -3.15
N PHE A 113 -11.30 16.37 -2.58
CA PHE A 113 -11.29 17.82 -2.67
C PHE A 113 -10.08 18.33 -1.90
N TYR A 114 -9.26 19.14 -2.56
CA TYR A 114 -8.37 20.08 -1.89
C TYR A 114 -9.25 21.07 -1.14
N ILE A 115 -9.18 21.08 0.19
CA ILE A 115 -9.58 22.20 1.04
C ILE A 115 -8.44 22.45 2.02
#